data_AF-A0A6L6QHC4-F1
#
_entry.id   AF-A0A6L6QHC4-F1
#
_cell.length_a   1.000
_cell.length_b   1.000
_cell.length_c   1.000
_cell.angle_alpha   90.00
_cell.angle_beta   90.00
_cell.angle_gamma   90.00
#
_symmetry.space_group_name_H-M   'P 1'
#
loop_
_entity.id
_entity.type
_entity.pdbx_description
1 polymer ?
#
loop_
_entity_poly.entity_id
_entity_poly.type
_entity_poly.pdbx_seq_one_letter_code
_entity_poly.pdbx_strand_id
1 'polypeptide(L)'
;MKKMFAAAAAAAALISTVVPAQARDTKLLFPIAGAMAENDAKSRLGDDVQFFFGDQKPAGKMENLGSDKTSQKTNSVGKTPQTSCNWAFLSAMLQLKKRANALGADAIINIQSNYNNQPHSSDTEFECHDGAIMTGVALKADFVRLKK
;
A
#
# COMPACT_ATOMS: atom_id res chain seq x y z
N MET A 1 -63.16 -41.41 18.95
CA MET A 1 -62.54 -40.25 19.64
C MET A 1 -61.06 -40.61 19.85
N LYS A 2 -60.02 -39.87 19.38
CA LYS A 2 -59.65 -38.43 19.56
C LYS A 2 -58.87 -38.26 20.89
N LYS A 3 -57.58 -37.90 20.98
CA LYS A 3 -56.50 -37.53 20.00
C LYS A 3 -55.76 -38.79 19.46
N MET A 4 -54.56 -38.85 18.82
CA MET A 4 -53.46 -37.95 18.34
C MET A 4 -52.35 -37.39 19.28
N PHE A 5 -51.13 -37.95 19.20
CA PHE A 5 -49.80 -37.32 19.52
C PHE A 5 -48.71 -38.06 18.71
N ALA A 6 -47.94 -37.43 17.80
CA ALA A 6 -46.79 -36.52 17.99
C ALA A 6 -45.54 -37.27 18.57
N ALA A 7 -44.45 -37.59 17.88
CA ALA A 7 -43.65 -36.97 16.78
C ALA A 7 -42.52 -36.01 17.24
N ALA A 8 -41.41 -36.04 16.48
CA ALA A 8 -40.17 -35.24 16.60
C ALA A 8 -39.21 -35.54 17.78
N ALA A 9 -38.06 -36.13 17.43
CA ALA A 9 -36.81 -36.08 18.19
C ALA A 9 -35.64 -35.91 17.20
N ALA A 10 -35.42 -34.67 16.75
CA ALA A 10 -34.44 -34.32 15.72
C ALA A 10 -33.68 -33.04 16.11
N ALA A 11 -32.54 -32.82 15.46
CA ALA A 11 -31.64 -31.66 15.64
C ALA A 11 -31.03 -31.51 17.06
N ALA A 12 -29.98 -32.30 17.33
CA ALA A 12 -28.94 -31.85 18.27
C ALA A 12 -28.25 -30.62 17.65
N ALA A 13 -28.22 -29.51 18.39
CA ALA A 13 -27.84 -28.22 17.82
C ALA A 13 -26.33 -28.08 17.60
N LEU A 14 -25.93 -27.84 16.34
CA LEU A 14 -24.60 -27.32 16.00
C LEU A 14 -24.52 -25.84 16.39
N ILE A 15 -24.15 -25.56 17.64
CA ILE A 15 -23.87 -24.19 18.11
C ILE A 15 -22.51 -23.75 17.55
N SER A 16 -22.50 -23.30 16.30
CA SER A 16 -21.34 -22.66 15.69
C SER A 16 -21.10 -21.29 16.35
N THR A 17 -20.03 -21.18 17.14
CA THR A 17 -19.60 -19.91 17.73
C THR A 17 -19.13 -18.96 16.64
N VAL A 18 -20.03 -18.06 16.21
CA VAL A 18 -19.75 -17.02 15.23
C VAL A 18 -18.81 -15.96 15.80
N VAL A 19 -17.50 -16.20 15.71
CA VAL A 19 -16.48 -15.19 15.97
C VAL A 19 -16.68 -14.06 14.95
N PRO A 20 -16.99 -12.82 15.37
CA PRO A 20 -17.25 -11.73 14.43
C PRO A 20 -15.95 -11.39 13.68
N ALA A 21 -15.96 -11.57 12.37
CA ALA A 21 -14.84 -11.22 11.50
C ALA A 21 -14.64 -9.69 11.50
N GLN A 22 -13.72 -9.21 12.32
CA GLN A 22 -13.37 -7.79 12.44
C GLN A 22 -12.67 -7.29 11.16
N ALA A 23 -13.47 -6.88 10.18
CA ALA A 23 -13.02 -6.27 8.93
C ALA A 23 -12.51 -4.83 9.14
N ARG A 24 -11.50 -4.67 9.99
CA ARG A 24 -10.78 -3.40 10.17
C ARG A 24 -10.01 -3.07 8.90
N ASP A 25 -10.17 -1.83 8.45
CA ASP A 25 -9.25 -1.11 7.57
C ASP A 25 -9.11 0.31 8.17
N THR A 26 -7.90 0.71 8.56
CA THR A 26 -7.64 2.04 9.13
C THR A 26 -6.69 2.81 8.22
N LYS A 27 -7.20 3.90 7.64
CA LYS A 27 -6.37 4.92 6.98
C LYS A 27 -5.44 5.57 8.00
N LEU A 28 -4.15 5.59 7.68
CA LEU A 28 -3.09 6.23 8.43
C LEU A 28 -2.24 7.07 7.46
N LEU A 29 -1.74 8.21 7.93
CA LEU A 29 -0.69 8.97 7.26
C LEU A 29 0.61 8.79 8.05
N PHE A 30 1.72 8.59 7.35
CA PHE A 30 3.03 8.44 7.97
C PHE A 30 4.11 9.24 7.22
N PRO A 31 5.12 9.81 7.92
CA PRO A 31 6.19 10.56 7.26
C PRO A 31 7.02 9.72 6.28
N ILE A 32 7.11 10.18 5.03
CA ILE A 32 7.94 9.59 3.96
C ILE A 32 9.41 9.51 4.41
N ALA A 33 9.92 10.57 5.04
CA ALA A 33 11.30 10.60 5.55
C ALA A 33 11.58 9.49 6.59
N GLY A 34 10.56 9.09 7.36
CA GLY A 34 10.65 7.96 8.30
C GLY A 34 10.71 6.62 7.55
N ALA A 35 9.79 6.38 6.62
CA ALA A 35 9.78 5.14 5.83
C ALA A 35 11.03 4.99 4.93
N MET A 36 11.61 6.09 4.45
CA MET A 36 12.86 6.13 3.69
C MET A 36 14.13 5.98 4.55
N ALA A 37 14.00 5.96 5.88
CA ALA A 37 15.09 5.63 6.81
C ALA A 37 15.04 4.17 7.30
N GLU A 38 13.93 3.46 7.07
CA GLU A 38 13.63 2.14 7.62
C GLU A 38 13.87 1.00 6.63
N ASN A 39 13.92 -0.24 7.13
CA ASN A 39 13.92 -1.48 6.31
C ASN A 39 15.03 -1.56 5.22
N ASP A 40 16.15 -0.89 5.46
CA ASP A 40 17.26 -0.66 4.52
C ASP A 40 16.83 0.00 3.19
N ALA A 41 15.87 0.91 3.25
CA ALA A 41 15.27 1.55 2.07
C ALA A 41 16.30 2.17 1.11
N LYS A 42 17.30 2.89 1.63
CA LYS A 42 18.29 3.60 0.81
C LYS A 42 19.16 2.64 -0.01
N SER A 43 19.78 1.65 0.62
CA SER A 43 20.56 0.60 -0.03
C SER A 43 19.75 -0.17 -1.08
N ARG A 44 18.50 -0.52 -0.74
CA ARG A 44 17.62 -1.31 -1.60
C ARG A 44 17.04 -0.52 -2.77
N LEU A 45 16.82 0.78 -2.61
CA LEU A 45 16.38 1.69 -3.68
C LEU A 45 17.55 2.19 -4.53
N GLY A 46 18.75 2.32 -3.98
CA GLY A 46 19.95 2.78 -4.69
C GLY A 46 19.83 4.20 -5.26
N ASP A 47 20.86 4.59 -6.02
CA ASP A 47 21.02 5.96 -6.54
C ASP A 47 20.82 6.06 -8.08
N ASP A 48 20.47 4.95 -8.76
CA ASP A 48 20.22 4.92 -10.22
C ASP A 48 18.89 5.54 -10.65
N VAL A 49 17.98 5.79 -9.70
CA VAL A 49 16.68 6.44 -9.93
C VAL A 49 16.41 7.44 -8.82
N GLN A 50 16.11 8.68 -9.17
CA GLN A 50 15.69 9.71 -8.21
C GLN A 50 14.18 9.65 -7.96
N PHE A 51 13.76 9.95 -6.72
CA PHE A 51 12.35 9.89 -6.30
C PHE A 51 11.89 11.25 -5.77
N PHE A 52 10.82 11.79 -6.35
CA PHE A 52 10.24 13.08 -5.97
C PHE A 52 8.75 12.93 -5.64
N PHE A 53 8.36 13.33 -4.43
CA PHE A 53 7.02 13.15 -3.87
C PHE A 53 6.18 14.41 -4.01
N GLY A 54 4.89 14.23 -4.23
CA GLY A 54 3.94 15.33 -4.42
C GLY A 54 4.38 16.32 -5.50
N ASP A 55 4.54 17.59 -5.13
CA ASP A 55 4.89 18.67 -6.05
C ASP A 55 6.40 18.86 -6.28
N GLN A 56 7.25 18.10 -5.58
CA GLN A 56 8.70 18.07 -5.77
C GLN A 56 9.05 17.70 -7.21
N LYS A 57 10.01 18.43 -7.80
CA LYS A 57 10.48 18.21 -9.19
C LYS A 57 12.01 18.31 -9.28
N PRO A 58 12.67 17.49 -10.12
CA PRO A 58 14.08 17.65 -10.46
C PRO A 58 14.32 18.95 -11.23
N ALA A 59 15.54 19.47 -11.16
CA ALA A 59 15.98 20.58 -12.00
C ALA A 59 16.25 20.11 -13.44
N GLY A 60 16.03 21.01 -14.42
CA GLY A 60 16.34 20.76 -15.83
C GLY A 60 15.11 20.41 -16.68
N LYS A 61 15.36 19.83 -17.87
CA LYS A 61 14.31 19.43 -18.81
C LYS A 61 13.97 17.95 -18.61
N MET A 62 12.68 17.61 -18.68
CA MET A 62 12.18 16.25 -18.49
C MET A 62 11.53 15.70 -19.76
N GLU A 63 11.72 14.42 -20.01
CA GLU A 63 10.96 13.62 -20.99
C GLU A 63 9.98 12.73 -20.23
N ASN A 64 8.68 12.86 -20.46
CA ASN A 64 7.69 11.98 -19.84
C ASN A 64 7.64 10.64 -20.62
N LEU A 65 7.81 9.53 -19.88
CA LEU A 65 7.86 8.16 -20.40
C LEU A 65 6.61 7.33 -20.03
N GLY A 66 5.62 7.96 -19.42
CA GLY A 66 4.35 7.37 -18.99
C GLY A 66 4.04 7.63 -17.52
N SER A 67 2.85 7.18 -17.10
CA SER A 67 2.42 7.13 -15.70
C SER A 67 1.95 5.72 -15.38
N ASP A 68 2.09 5.29 -14.13
CA ASP A 68 1.67 3.97 -13.68
C ASP A 68 1.31 3.99 -12.19
N LYS A 69 0.76 2.87 -11.68
CA LYS A 69 0.36 2.72 -10.28
C LYS A 69 0.73 1.36 -9.72
N THR A 70 0.99 1.33 -8.42
CA THR A 70 1.30 0.12 -7.65
C THR A 70 0.41 0.05 -6.42
N SER A 71 0.05 -1.16 -6.01
CA SER A 71 -0.53 -1.42 -4.69
C SER A 71 0.16 -2.65 -4.12
N GLN A 72 0.81 -2.48 -2.97
CA GLN A 72 1.57 -3.53 -2.30
C GLN A 72 0.98 -3.76 -0.92
N LYS A 73 0.99 -5.03 -0.47
CA LYS A 73 0.49 -5.42 0.84
C LYS A 73 1.51 -6.29 1.56
N THR A 74 1.55 -6.17 2.88
CA THR A 74 2.37 -7.01 3.77
C THR A 74 1.55 -7.51 4.95
N ASN A 75 2.06 -8.51 5.66
CA ASN A 75 1.44 -9.08 6.83
C ASN A 75 1.57 -8.14 8.06
N SER A 76 0.45 -7.72 8.64
CA SER A 76 0.36 -6.85 9.83
C SER A 76 0.64 -7.59 11.14
N VAL A 77 0.42 -8.91 11.16
CA VAL A 77 0.39 -9.71 12.38
C VAL A 77 1.72 -9.60 13.14
N GLY A 78 1.64 -9.31 14.44
CA GLY A 78 2.79 -9.15 15.34
C GLY A 78 3.63 -7.89 15.11
N LYS A 79 3.13 -6.88 14.38
CA LYS A 79 3.85 -5.63 14.06
C LYS A 79 3.02 -4.42 14.50
N THR A 80 3.70 -3.28 14.69
CA THR A 80 2.99 -1.99 14.79
C THR A 80 2.47 -1.58 13.40
N PRO A 81 1.39 -0.78 13.32
CA PRO A 81 0.91 -0.24 12.04
C PRO A 81 2.00 0.53 11.29
N GLN A 82 2.81 1.33 11.99
CA GLN A 82 3.94 2.06 11.37
C GLN A 82 4.97 1.11 10.75
N THR A 83 5.32 0.03 11.44
CA THR A 83 6.25 -0.98 10.93
C THR A 83 5.71 -1.63 9.65
N SER A 84 4.47 -2.14 9.66
CA SER A 84 3.87 -2.78 8.49
C SER A 84 3.63 -1.79 7.34
N CYS A 85 3.26 -0.55 7.63
CA CYS A 85 3.15 0.53 6.63
C CYS A 85 4.50 0.82 5.95
N ASN A 86 5.59 0.94 6.71
CA ASN A 86 6.92 1.19 6.16
C ASN A 86 7.41 0.02 5.28
N TRP A 87 7.07 -1.23 5.63
CA TRP A 87 7.33 -2.40 4.77
C TRP A 87 6.52 -2.38 3.47
N ALA A 88 5.23 -2.03 3.53
CA ALA A 88 4.38 -1.91 2.34
C ALA A 88 4.80 -0.74 1.44
N PHE A 89 5.17 0.40 2.02
CA PHE A 89 5.71 1.58 1.32
C PHE A 89 6.99 1.25 0.56
N LEU A 90 8.00 0.68 1.22
CA LEU A 90 9.25 0.31 0.54
C LEU A 90 9.01 -0.72 -0.58
N SER A 91 8.07 -1.65 -0.39
CA SER A 91 7.66 -2.59 -1.44
C SER A 91 7.03 -1.86 -2.63
N ALA A 92 6.22 -0.83 -2.40
CA ALA A 92 5.64 0.01 -3.45
C ALA A 92 6.72 0.82 -4.19
N MET A 93 7.64 1.45 -3.47
CA MET A 93 8.78 2.19 -4.02
C MET A 93 9.68 1.32 -4.90
N LEU A 94 9.98 0.08 -4.47
CA LEU A 94 10.75 -0.88 -5.27
C LEU A 94 10.03 -1.31 -6.56
N GLN A 95 8.70 -1.45 -6.52
CA GLN A 95 7.90 -1.72 -7.72
C GLN A 95 7.84 -0.51 -8.67
N LEU A 96 7.81 0.72 -8.14
CA LEU A 96 7.97 1.94 -8.95
C LEU A 96 9.37 2.00 -9.59
N LYS A 97 10.45 1.78 -8.84
CA LYS A 97 11.81 1.69 -9.39
C LYS A 97 11.91 0.66 -10.51
N LYS A 98 11.42 -0.57 -10.28
CA LYS A 98 11.39 -1.63 -11.30
C LYS A 98 10.68 -1.18 -12.58
N ARG A 99 9.63 -0.36 -12.47
CA ARG A 99 8.91 0.21 -13.61
C ARG A 99 9.69 1.33 -14.31
N ALA A 100 10.39 2.18 -13.56
CA ALA A 100 11.28 3.21 -14.11
C ALA A 100 12.40 2.60 -14.95
N ASN A 101 13.14 1.62 -14.41
CA ASN A 101 14.23 0.95 -15.12
C ASN A 101 13.71 0.21 -16.37
N ALA A 102 12.49 -0.35 -16.34
CA ALA A 102 11.83 -0.97 -17.50
C ALA A 102 11.35 0.04 -18.58
N LEU A 103 11.25 1.32 -18.26
CA LEU A 103 10.96 2.42 -19.20
C LEU A 103 12.23 3.17 -19.65
N GLY A 104 13.39 2.90 -19.02
CA GLY A 104 14.60 3.70 -19.18
C GLY A 104 14.45 5.11 -18.61
N ALA A 105 13.70 5.26 -17.53
CA ALA A 105 13.56 6.48 -16.72
C ALA A 105 14.63 6.53 -15.62
N ASP A 106 15.19 7.71 -15.35
CA ASP A 106 16.20 7.97 -14.31
C ASP A 106 15.65 8.86 -13.16
N ALA A 107 14.41 9.31 -13.27
CA ALA A 107 13.66 9.89 -12.17
C ALA A 107 12.18 9.48 -12.20
N ILE A 108 11.59 9.43 -11.00
CA ILE A 108 10.16 9.22 -10.76
C ILE A 108 9.66 10.47 -10.03
N ILE A 109 8.68 11.14 -10.62
CA ILE A 109 8.11 12.39 -10.11
C ILE A 109 6.63 12.21 -9.80
N ASN A 110 6.03 13.19 -9.10
CA ASN A 110 4.61 13.15 -8.77
C ASN A 110 4.25 11.84 -8.04
N ILE A 111 5.13 11.37 -7.14
CA ILE A 111 4.85 10.19 -6.33
C ILE A 111 3.80 10.60 -5.30
N GLN A 112 2.58 10.14 -5.52
CA GLN A 112 1.39 10.46 -4.75
C GLN A 112 0.70 9.19 -4.29
N SER A 113 0.03 9.26 -3.14
CA SER A 113 -0.84 8.18 -2.67
C SER A 113 -2.05 8.02 -3.59
N ASN A 114 -2.57 6.79 -3.68
CA ASN A 114 -3.59 6.42 -4.67
C ASN A 114 -4.49 5.26 -4.21
N TYR A 115 -4.86 5.21 -2.92
CA TYR A 115 -5.76 4.16 -2.42
C TYR A 115 -7.13 4.23 -3.11
N ASN A 116 -7.67 3.09 -3.51
CA ASN A 116 -8.91 2.99 -4.31
C ASN A 116 -8.97 3.89 -5.57
N ASN A 117 -7.81 4.29 -6.11
CA ASN A 117 -7.66 5.27 -7.20
C ASN A 117 -8.13 6.69 -6.84
N GLN A 118 -8.03 7.08 -5.56
CA GLN A 118 -8.18 8.45 -5.10
C GLN A 118 -6.78 9.07 -4.89
N PRO A 119 -6.34 10.00 -5.75
CA PRO A 119 -5.12 10.76 -5.55
C PRO A 119 -5.09 11.51 -4.21
N HIS A 120 -4.03 11.27 -3.45
CA HIS A 120 -3.65 12.12 -2.32
C HIS A 120 -2.16 12.48 -2.46
N SER A 121 -1.90 13.71 -2.89
CA SER A 121 -0.56 14.27 -3.05
C SER A 121 -0.05 14.82 -1.72
N SER A 122 1.20 14.51 -1.37
CA SER A 122 1.92 15.10 -0.24
C SER A 122 3.42 14.94 -0.46
N ASP A 123 4.17 16.00 -0.17
CA ASP A 123 5.63 16.06 -0.24
C ASP A 123 6.29 15.34 0.96
N THR A 124 5.54 15.10 2.04
CA THR A 124 6.06 14.70 3.36
C THR A 124 5.43 13.43 3.93
N GLU A 125 4.23 13.04 3.49
CA GLU A 125 3.47 11.92 4.05
C GLU A 125 2.95 10.94 2.99
N PHE A 126 2.83 9.67 3.34
CA PHE A 126 2.18 8.65 2.50
C PHE A 126 0.96 8.03 3.19
N GLU A 127 0.00 7.62 2.38
CA GLU A 127 -1.23 6.97 2.83
C GLU A 127 -1.02 5.46 2.95
N CYS A 128 -1.41 4.94 4.11
CA CYS A 128 -1.36 3.53 4.43
C CYS A 128 -2.72 3.06 4.96
N HIS A 129 -3.07 1.83 4.62
CA HIS A 129 -4.32 1.18 5.02
C HIS A 129 -4.01 -0.06 5.84
N ASP A 130 -4.19 0.04 7.16
CA ASP A 130 -3.81 -0.97 8.13
C ASP A 130 -5.02 -1.79 8.58
N GLY A 131 -5.09 -3.04 8.12
CA GLY A 131 -6.15 -3.98 8.46
C GLY A 131 -5.74 -5.03 9.51
N ALA A 132 -6.66 -5.94 9.84
CA ALA A 132 -6.44 -6.93 10.90
C ALA A 132 -5.35 -7.98 10.61
N ILE A 133 -5.04 -8.24 9.33
CA ILE A 133 -4.05 -9.26 8.89
C ILE A 133 -3.07 -8.70 7.85
N MET A 134 -3.54 -7.76 7.01
CA MET A 134 -2.77 -7.19 5.90
C MET A 134 -2.79 -5.66 5.96
N THR A 135 -1.61 -5.07 5.81
CA THR A 135 -1.40 -3.61 5.70
C THR A 135 -1.02 -3.30 4.25
N GLY A 136 -1.59 -2.25 3.67
CA GLY A 136 -1.39 -1.90 2.26
C GLY A 136 -1.00 -0.45 2.03
N VAL A 137 -0.16 -0.22 1.02
CA VAL A 137 0.17 1.11 0.48
C VAL A 137 -0.07 1.09 -1.02
N ALA A 138 -0.68 2.15 -1.55
CA ALA A 138 -0.94 2.31 -2.98
C ALA A 138 -0.42 3.66 -3.46
N LEU A 139 0.45 3.64 -4.47
CA LEU A 139 1.09 4.82 -5.04
C LEU A 139 0.76 4.92 -6.53
N LYS A 140 0.69 6.15 -7.04
CA LYS A 140 0.76 6.50 -8.46
C LYS A 140 1.99 7.39 -8.66
N ALA A 141 2.65 7.30 -9.80
CA ALA A 141 3.72 8.21 -10.17
C ALA A 141 3.86 8.39 -11.69
N ASP A 142 4.57 9.44 -12.08
CA ASP A 142 4.97 9.71 -13.46
C ASP A 142 6.47 9.40 -13.64
N PHE A 143 6.82 8.75 -14.74
CA PHE A 143 8.19 8.30 -15.03
C PHE A 143 8.84 9.25 -16.02
N VAL A 144 10.03 9.75 -15.70
CA VAL A 144 10.72 10.71 -16.56
C VAL A 144 12.19 10.35 -16.81
N ARG A 145 12.70 10.83 -17.94
CA ARG A 145 14.14 10.90 -18.23
C ARG A 145 14.62 12.34 -18.17
N LEU A 146 15.66 12.60 -17.40
CA LEU A 146 16.27 13.92 -17.28
C LEU A 146 17.15 14.19 -18.52
N LYS A 147 16.83 15.27 -19.25
CA LYS A 147 17.65 15.75 -20.35
C LYS A 147 18.72 16.69 -19.80
N LYS A 148 19.96 16.21 -19.84
CA LYS A 148 21.18 16.97 -19.60
C LYS A 148 21.39 18.04 -20.69
#